data_AF-A0A6C0BGI8-F1
#
_entry.id   AF-A0A6C0BGI8-F1
#
_cell.length_a   1.000
_cell.length_b   1.000
_cell.length_c   1.000
_cell.angle_alpha   90.00
_cell.angle_beta   90.00
_cell.angle_gamma   90.00
#
_symmetry.space_group_name_H-M   'P 1'
#
loop_
_entity.id
_entity.type
_entity.pdbx_description
1 polymer ?
#
loop_
_entity_poly.entity_id
_entity_poly.type
_entity_poly.pdbx_seq_one_letter_code
_entity_poly.pdbx_strand_id
1 'polypeptide(L)' 'MTDACTIEYKGHKYIFQNNTDEPSYMFIDRCWFIAKHSRYFSKNECEALSHAYVNIKHLGVEYEKIIMDKLKNVIYV' A
#
# COMPACT_ATOMS: atom_id res chain seq x y z
N MET A 1 0.15 -12.95 -16.69
CA MET A 1 -1.25 -12.97 -16.20
C MET A 1 -1.34 -11.87 -15.18
N THR A 2 -2.36 -11.01 -15.26
CA THR A 2 -2.62 -9.98 -14.25
C THR A 2 -3.07 -10.67 -12.97
N ASP A 3 -2.26 -10.62 -11.92
CA ASP A 3 -2.62 -11.18 -10.62
C ASP A 3 -3.70 -10.30 -9.98
N ALA A 4 -4.83 -10.89 -9.61
CA ALA A 4 -5.90 -10.21 -8.90
C ALA A 4 -5.83 -10.54 -7.41
N CYS A 5 -5.77 -9.52 -6.55
CA CYS A 5 -5.82 -9.68 -5.10
C CYS A 5 -7.18 -9.23 -4.58
N THR A 6 -7.87 -10.10 -3.82
CA THR A 6 -9.12 -9.76 -3.14
C THR A 6 -8.87 -9.72 -1.64
N ILE A 7 -9.16 -8.60 -1.00
CA ILE A 7 -9.04 -8.42 0.45
C ILE A 7 -10.40 -8.07 1.04
N GLU A 8 -10.79 -8.77 2.10
CA GLU A 8 -11.94 -8.37 2.93
C GLU A 8 -11.44 -7.75 4.23
N TYR A 9 -11.82 -6.51 4.49
CA TYR A 9 -11.39 -5.78 5.68
C TYR A 9 -12.53 -4.91 6.24
N LYS A 10 -12.86 -5.12 7.52
CA LYS A 10 -13.94 -4.43 8.25
C LYS A 10 -15.28 -4.43 7.49
N GLY A 11 -15.63 -5.55 6.86
CA GLY A 11 -16.86 -5.72 6.09
C GLY A 11 -16.85 -5.10 4.68
N HIS A 12 -15.69 -4.60 4.22
CA HIS A 12 -15.53 -4.11 2.86
C HIS A 12 -14.68 -5.07 2.04
N LYS A 13 -15.12 -5.33 0.81
CA LYS A 13 -14.40 -6.11 -0.18
C LYS A 13 -13.62 -5.19 -1.11
N TYR A 14 -12.32 -5.38 -1.17
CA TYR A 14 -11.39 -4.67 -2.05
C TYR A 14 -10.90 -5.64 -3.12
N ILE A 15 -10.85 -5.18 -4.37
CA ILE A 15 -10.35 -5.94 -5.51
C ILE A 15 -9.26 -5.12 -6.17
N PHE A 16 -8.05 -5.65 -6.19
CA PHE A 16 -6.87 -5.02 -6.76
C PHE A 16 -6.38 -5.85 -7.94
N GLN A 17 -5.87 -5.16 -8.96
CA GLN A 17 -5.21 -5.78 -10.10
C GLN A 17 -3.75 -5.35 -10.11
N ASN A 18 -2.85 -6.32 -10.21
CA ASN A 18 -1.44 -6.03 -10.40
C ASN A 18 -1.17 -5.78 -11.89
N ASN A 19 -1.14 -4.51 -12.27
CA ASN A 19 -0.82 -4.07 -13.62
C ASN A 19 0.67 -3.67 -13.78
N THR A 20 1.48 -3.98 -12.77
CA THR A 20 2.90 -3.64 -12.69
C THR A 20 3.74 -4.91 -12.64
N ASP A 21 5.01 -4.85 -13.08
CA ASP A 21 5.98 -5.93 -12.89
C ASP A 21 6.45 -6.04 -11.42
N GLU A 22 5.60 -5.69 -10.45
CA GLU A 22 5.92 -5.80 -9.03
C GLU A 22 5.78 -7.27 -8.58
N PRO A 23 6.71 -7.79 -7.75
CA PRO A 23 6.60 -9.14 -7.20
C PRO A 23 5.32 -9.34 -6.39
N SER A 24 4.70 -10.53 -6.48
CA SER A 24 3.40 -10.81 -5.85
C SER A 24 3.37 -10.57 -4.33
N TYR A 25 4.49 -10.79 -3.62
CA TYR A 25 4.57 -10.52 -2.18
C TYR A 25 4.54 -9.01 -1.85
N MET A 26 5.17 -8.17 -2.69
CA MET A 26 5.09 -6.71 -2.55
C MET A 26 3.68 -6.23 -2.86
N PHE A 27 3.07 -6.77 -3.91
CA PHE A 27 1.69 -6.45 -4.28
C PHE A 27 0.70 -6.73 -3.15
N ILE A 28 0.80 -7.90 -2.51
CA ILE A 28 -0.08 -8.28 -1.39
C ILE A 28 0.07 -7.30 -0.22
N ASP A 29 1.30 -6.92 0.14
CA ASP A 29 1.54 -5.94 1.20
C ASP A 29 0.96 -4.55 0.84
N ARG A 30 1.09 -4.14 -0.42
CA ARG A 30 0.51 -2.89 -0.96
C ARG A 30 -1.01 -2.91 -0.84
N CYS A 31 -1.65 -4.01 -1.24
CA CYS A 31 -3.09 -4.19 -1.15
C CYS A 31 -3.58 -4.10 0.30
N TRP A 32 -2.87 -4.73 1.25
CA TRP A 32 -3.21 -4.65 2.67
C TRP A 32 -3.05 -3.23 3.23
N PHE A 33 -2.02 -2.51 2.80
CA PHE A 33 -1.84 -1.11 3.17
C PHE A 33 -3.03 -0.27 2.71
N ILE A 34 -3.45 -0.41 1.46
CA ILE A 34 -4.59 0.35 0.92
C ILE A 34 -5.88 -0.03 1.66
N ALA A 35 -6.16 -1.33 1.83
CA ALA A 35 -7.38 -1.77 2.51
C ALA A 35 -7.50 -1.21 3.94
N LYS A 36 -6.37 -1.10 4.66
CA LYS A 36 -6.34 -0.55 6.02
C LYS A 36 -6.52 0.96 6.07
N HIS A 37 -6.00 1.68 5.07
CA HIS A 37 -5.83 3.14 5.15
C HIS A 37 -6.64 3.94 4.13
N SER A 38 -7.39 3.29 3.24
CA SER A 38 -8.20 3.97 2.21
C SER A 38 -9.27 4.90 2.76
N ARG A 39 -9.59 4.82 4.05
CA ARG A 39 -10.57 5.69 4.72
C ARG A 39 -9.97 7.01 5.21
N TYR A 40 -8.64 7.09 5.35
CA TYR A 40 -7.95 8.26 5.92
C TYR A 40 -7.32 9.15 4.85
N PHE A 41 -7.10 8.61 3.65
CA PHE A 41 -6.41 9.28 2.55
C PHE A 41 -7.28 9.31 1.30
N SER A 42 -7.07 10.32 0.46
CA SER A 42 -7.62 10.29 -0.91
C SER A 42 -7.06 9.09 -1.66
N LYS A 43 -7.77 8.62 -2.71
CA LYS A 43 -7.33 7.47 -3.51
C LYS A 43 -5.88 7.62 -3.99
N ASN A 44 -5.55 8.76 -4.58
CA ASN A 44 -4.22 9.02 -5.15
C ASN A 44 -3.14 9.10 -4.05
N GLU A 45 -3.45 9.71 -2.91
CA GLU A 45 -2.51 9.78 -1.78
C GLU A 45 -2.28 8.40 -1.16
N CYS A 46 -3.34 7.61 -0.98
CA CYS A 46 -3.25 6.26 -0.44
C CYS A 46 -2.42 5.35 -1.35
N GLU A 47 -2.62 5.46 -2.67
CA GLU A 47 -1.87 4.71 -3.67
C GLU A 47 -0.38 5.09 -3.63
N ALA A 48 -0.06 6.39 -3.66
CA ALA A 48 1.32 6.86 -3.56
C ALA A 48 2.01 6.40 -2.25
N LEU A 49 1.33 6.53 -1.12
CA LEU A 49 1.85 6.07 0.18
C LEU A 49 2.03 4.55 0.22
N SER A 50 1.14 3.79 -0.40
CA SER A 50 1.26 2.33 -0.46
C SER A 50 2.50 1.88 -1.25
N HIS A 51 2.85 2.57 -2.33
CA HIS A 51 4.08 2.32 -3.07
C HIS A 51 5.32 2.69 -2.25
N ALA A 52 5.31 3.86 -1.61
CA ALA A 52 6.41 4.27 -0.75
C ALA A 52 6.62 3.27 0.41
N TYR A 53 5.53 2.79 1.02
CA TYR A 53 5.57 1.78 2.08
C TYR A 53 6.25 0.48 1.63
N VAL A 54 5.86 -0.09 0.49
CA VAL A 54 6.47 -1.35 0.02
C VAL A 54 7.91 -1.17 -0.43
N ASN A 55 8.25 -0.02 -1.03
CA ASN A 55 9.62 0.29 -1.42
C ASN A 55 10.55 0.45 -0.19
N ILE A 56 10.07 1.10 0.87
CA ILE A 56 10.82 1.17 2.14
C ILE A 56 10.97 -0.23 2.73
N LYS A 57 9.87 -0.99 2.83
CA LYS A 57 9.84 -2.29 3.51
C LYS A 57 10.70 -3.35 2.83
N HIS A 58 10.64 -3.43 1.50
CA HIS A 58 11.24 -4.54 0.73
C HIS A 58 12.50 -4.15 -0.04
N LEU A 59 12.64 -2.88 -0.44
CA LEU A 59 13.78 -2.40 -1.23
C LEU A 59 14.74 -1.52 -0.41
N GLY A 60 14.37 -1.13 0.82
CA GLY A 60 15.19 -0.27 1.66
C GLY A 60 15.35 1.15 1.12
N VAL A 61 14.43 1.61 0.28
CA VAL A 61 14.48 2.96 -0.30
C VAL A 61 14.20 4.01 0.77
N GLU A 62 15.00 5.07 0.81
CA GLU A 62 14.75 6.23 1.66
C GLU A 62 14.05 7.33 0.85
N TYR A 63 12.96 7.84 1.41
CA TYR A 63 12.22 8.98 0.88
C TYR A 63 12.50 10.24 1.71
N GLU A 64 12.03 11.39 1.22
CA GLU A 64 12.07 12.63 1.98
C GLU A 64 11.41 12.47 3.36
N LYS A 65 11.95 13.18 4.36
CA LYS A 65 11.52 13.09 5.76
C LYS A 65 10.01 13.25 5.94
N ILE A 66 9.36 14.11 5.15
CA ILE A 66 7.91 14.34 5.20
C ILE A 66 7.13 13.05 4.87
N ILE A 67 7.56 12.28 3.87
CA ILE A 67 6.93 11.01 3.47
C ILE A 67 7.20 9.95 4.54
N MET A 68 8.44 9.91 5.05
CA MET A 68 8.83 8.97 6.11
C MET A 68 8.02 9.20 7.40
N ASP A 69 7.83 10.46 7.80
CA ASP A 69 7.05 10.83 8.99
C ASP A 69 5.56 10.54 8.79
N LYS A 70 5.01 10.79 7.58
CA LYS A 70 3.64 10.38 7.23
C LYS A 70 3.45 8.87 7.38
N LEU A 71 4.35 8.06 6.84
CA LEU A 71 4.23 6.60 6.90
C LEU A 71 4.40 6.05 8.32
N LYS A 72 5.28 6.62 9.14
CA LYS A 72 5.38 6.24 10.56
C LYS A 72 4.06 6.47 11.30
N ASN A 73 3.44 7.64 11.12
CA ASN A 73 2.16 7.93 11.74
C ASN A 73 1.01 7.01 11.26
N VAL A 74 1.16 6.36 10.10
CA VAL A 74 0.17 5.42 9.55
C VAL A 74 0.40 3.99 10.06
N ILE A 75 1.65 3.56 10.23
CA ILE A 75 1.98 2.17 10.63
C ILE A 75 1.77 1.93 12.13
N TYR A 76 1.90 2.96 12.97
CA TYR A 76 1.80 2.86 14.43
C TYR A 76 0.41 3.20 15.01
N VAL A 77 -0.61 3.32 14.16
CA VAL A 77 -2.03 3.49 14.52
C VAL A 77 -2.78 2.18 14.31
#